data_AF-A0A9W8HXG6-F1
#
_entry.id   AF-A0A9W8HXG6-F1
#
_cell.length_a   1.000
_cell.length_b   1.000
_cell.length_c   1.000
_cell.angle_alpha   90.00
_cell.angle_beta   90.00
_cell.angle_gamma   90.00
#
_symmetry.space_group_name_H-M   'P 1'
#
loop_
_entity.id
_entity.type
_entity.pdbx_description
1 polymer ?
#
loop_
_entity_poly.entity_id
_entity_poly.type
_entity_poly.pdbx_seq_one_letter_code
_entity_poly.pdbx_strand_id
1 'polypeptide(L)'
;MAFDRIDPESQKAYDALHDVFFAEGKWDQIARLFSIESMRSPDEDNFGVSRAALFTQVFSLFDLPVLEKAWPAIEELARDHERVGAQRAVSEMIGGLLRGSKHWAQGSLDRMWELLIPLLTAVFAKLSSDTERFWQMCLQYTFARHDPRRYLPLIRLLLYTRRFDPQSEAPFAEQAKLEHVRMMVGAWDWRIASTIVASRPQLLDALAHPYKQVRDVSGVLMYMLSTAEFSVSYPEVEVAIDDLARYGPTGRDFSHWEGTQRAQSLIQEMIRKVEEWKADHVPSIEGTSNYSRGSKTLLTFFIAGYYFSSRRLAVEYVPSILPLASVLQEQHDDEELSGLAKAIMQFFSQVLYTAGMSEIVATKTLALLGDSSNMWHVVTKTLPLLCTLTFANRFTLSREIRTHILETTASFLEHEQIEVRQVASTSLTSLVKCANSQVIADANTRFSAMLGSRLPRVRYGKAPKDPAAYNRLVLTRHAGVLGLSCLVLAFPYAIPEWLPKVLVLLAGCIDDPNPIQSTVQHTFAEFRRTHMDTWHEDRKRFTSNQLEILTDMLVSPCYYA
;
A
#
# COMPACT_ATOMS: atom_id res chain seq x y z
N MET A 1 -18.65 -33.78 31.24
CA MET A 1 -18.27 -32.35 31.32
C MET A 1 -16.88 -32.21 30.70
N ALA A 2 -16.45 -31.01 30.31
CA ALA A 2 -15.10 -30.81 29.75
C ALA A 2 -13.97 -31.17 30.75
N PHE A 3 -14.26 -31.10 32.05
CA PHE A 3 -13.38 -31.49 33.15
C PHE A 3 -14.15 -32.40 34.11
N ASP A 4 -14.11 -33.71 33.89
CA ASP A 4 -14.84 -34.67 34.74
C ASP A 4 -14.21 -34.84 36.13
N ARG A 5 -13.00 -34.29 36.35
CA ARG A 5 -12.32 -34.26 37.64
C ARG A 5 -11.60 -32.92 37.83
N ILE A 6 -11.93 -32.24 38.91
CA ILE A 6 -11.16 -31.10 39.41
C ILE A 6 -10.01 -31.64 40.25
N ASP A 7 -8.83 -31.07 40.07
CA ASP A 7 -7.67 -31.41 40.89
C ASP A 7 -7.97 -31.14 42.38
N PRO A 8 -7.69 -32.07 43.30
CA PRO A 8 -8.03 -31.91 44.71
C PRO A 8 -7.44 -30.66 45.37
N GLU A 9 -6.24 -30.20 44.96
CA GLU A 9 -5.64 -28.97 45.50
C GLU A 9 -6.38 -27.72 45.01
N SER A 10 -7.01 -27.81 43.83
CA SER A 10 -7.77 -26.73 43.21
C SER A 10 -9.24 -26.68 43.62
N GLN A 11 -9.76 -27.70 44.30
CA GLN A 11 -11.19 -27.83 44.62
C GLN A 11 -11.73 -26.61 45.39
N LYS A 12 -11.02 -26.13 46.41
CA LYS A 12 -11.45 -24.95 47.18
C LYS A 12 -11.59 -23.69 46.32
N ALA A 13 -10.67 -23.50 45.37
CA ALA A 13 -10.72 -22.35 44.47
C ALA A 13 -11.86 -22.50 43.46
N TYR A 14 -12.07 -23.72 42.95
CA TYR A 14 -13.19 -24.04 42.07
C TYR A 14 -14.53 -23.77 42.74
N ASP A 15 -14.72 -24.25 43.97
CA ASP A 15 -15.96 -24.05 44.74
C ASP A 15 -16.21 -22.56 45.01
N ALA A 16 -15.17 -21.80 45.38
CA ALA A 16 -15.29 -20.36 45.58
C ALA A 16 -15.70 -19.60 44.30
N LEU A 17 -15.16 -20.00 43.14
CA LEU A 17 -15.57 -19.44 41.86
C LEU A 17 -17.00 -19.83 41.50
N HIS A 18 -17.37 -21.09 41.73
CA HIS A 18 -18.72 -21.60 41.52
C HIS A 18 -19.73 -20.80 42.34
N ASP A 19 -19.51 -20.65 43.65
CA ASP A 19 -20.39 -19.90 44.54
C ASP A 19 -20.61 -18.46 44.06
N VAL A 20 -19.57 -17.83 43.49
CA VAL A 20 -19.69 -16.47 42.93
C VAL A 20 -20.53 -16.46 41.66
N PHE A 21 -20.22 -17.30 40.66
CA PHE A 21 -20.88 -17.24 39.35
C PHE A 21 -22.30 -17.82 39.33
N PHE A 22 -22.65 -18.63 40.33
CA PHE A 22 -23.99 -19.19 40.49
C PHE A 22 -24.85 -18.44 41.51
N ALA A 23 -24.30 -17.43 42.21
CA ALA A 23 -25.06 -16.57 43.11
C ALA A 23 -26.18 -15.82 42.38
N GLU A 24 -27.33 -15.69 43.05
CA GLU A 24 -28.49 -14.96 42.56
C GLU A 24 -28.14 -13.48 42.30
N GLY A 25 -28.58 -12.93 41.16
CA GLY A 25 -28.31 -11.55 40.75
C GLY A 25 -26.85 -11.27 40.34
N LYS A 26 -25.94 -12.26 40.36
CA LYS A 26 -24.54 -12.02 40.00
C LYS A 26 -24.40 -11.59 38.54
N TRP A 27 -25.09 -12.26 37.62
CA TRP A 27 -25.01 -11.95 36.20
C TRP A 27 -25.61 -10.58 35.86
N ASP A 28 -26.65 -10.15 36.57
CA ASP A 28 -27.20 -8.78 36.45
C ASP A 28 -26.19 -7.74 36.93
N GLN A 29 -25.48 -8.03 38.03
CA GLN A 29 -24.38 -7.19 38.51
C GLN A 29 -23.23 -7.11 37.49
N ILE A 30 -22.82 -8.25 36.92
CA ILE A 30 -21.78 -8.31 35.88
C ILE A 30 -22.23 -7.52 34.66
N ALA A 31 -23.44 -7.76 34.15
CA ALA A 31 -24.00 -7.07 32.99
C ALA A 31 -24.03 -5.56 33.19
N ARG A 32 -24.51 -5.10 34.35
CA ARG A 32 -24.52 -3.67 34.70
C ARG A 32 -23.10 -3.09 34.74
N LEU A 33 -22.16 -3.73 35.44
CA LEU A 33 -20.80 -3.18 35.61
C LEU A 33 -19.99 -3.18 34.32
N PHE A 34 -20.08 -4.25 33.52
CA PHE A 34 -19.30 -4.38 32.29
C PHE A 34 -19.82 -3.50 31.15
N SER A 35 -21.09 -3.08 31.22
CA SER A 35 -21.72 -2.21 30.23
C SER A 35 -21.64 -0.72 30.55
N ILE A 36 -21.02 -0.35 31.69
CA ILE A 36 -20.65 1.04 31.97
C ILE A 36 -19.49 1.44 31.03
N GLU A 37 -19.57 2.64 30.46
CA GLU A 37 -18.50 3.23 29.66
C GLU A 37 -17.22 3.34 30.51
N SER A 38 -16.15 2.65 30.10
CA SER A 38 -14.93 2.57 30.92
C SER A 38 -13.89 3.64 30.59
N MET A 39 -14.12 4.47 29.58
CA MET A 39 -13.15 5.43 29.06
C MET A 39 -13.77 6.82 28.90
N ARG A 40 -12.94 7.87 29.04
CA ARG A 40 -13.38 9.27 28.98
C ARG A 40 -13.71 9.75 27.56
N SER A 41 -13.27 9.00 26.53
CA SER A 41 -13.53 9.27 25.12
C SER A 41 -14.20 8.07 24.42
N PRO A 42 -15.20 8.29 23.55
CA PRO A 42 -15.81 7.24 22.72
C PRO A 42 -14.82 6.45 21.85
N ASP A 43 -13.70 7.07 21.45
CA ASP A 43 -12.66 6.45 20.62
C ASP A 43 -11.79 5.45 21.40
N GLU A 44 -11.77 5.58 22.72
CA GLU A 44 -10.99 4.74 23.62
C GLU A 44 -11.75 3.49 24.09
N ASP A 45 -13.10 3.52 24.03
CA ASP A 45 -13.92 2.36 24.41
C ASP A 45 -13.84 1.28 23.32
N ASN A 46 -13.11 0.21 23.61
CA ASN A 46 -12.75 -0.85 22.68
C ASN A 46 -13.08 -2.23 23.27
N PHE A 47 -13.17 -3.26 22.41
CA PHE A 47 -13.37 -4.64 22.84
C PHE A 47 -12.28 -5.08 23.83
N GLY A 48 -12.68 -5.43 25.05
CA GLY A 48 -11.75 -5.86 26.10
C GLY A 48 -11.32 -7.31 25.94
N VAL A 49 -10.18 -7.56 25.29
CA VAL A 49 -9.62 -8.92 25.12
C VAL A 49 -9.45 -9.65 26.47
N SER A 50 -9.02 -8.95 27.52
CA SER A 50 -8.90 -9.50 28.87
C SER A 50 -10.25 -9.88 29.48
N ARG A 51 -11.30 -9.11 29.21
CA ARG A 51 -12.67 -9.39 29.66
C ARG A 51 -13.23 -10.61 28.94
N ALA A 52 -13.08 -10.68 27.62
CA ALA A 52 -13.44 -11.87 26.84
C ALA A 52 -12.64 -13.12 27.27
N ALA A 53 -11.38 -12.96 27.65
CA ALA A 53 -10.56 -14.05 28.19
C ALA A 53 -11.06 -14.53 29.56
N LEU A 54 -11.50 -13.63 30.44
CA LEU A 54 -12.17 -14.02 31.69
C LEU A 54 -13.40 -14.89 31.40
N PHE A 55 -14.30 -14.44 30.52
CA PHE A 55 -15.49 -15.22 30.15
C PHE A 55 -15.13 -16.55 29.47
N THR A 56 -14.06 -16.59 28.67
CA THR A 56 -13.53 -17.85 28.11
C THR A 56 -13.24 -18.85 29.22
N GLN A 57 -12.56 -18.43 30.29
CA GLN A 57 -12.26 -19.31 31.43
C GLN A 57 -13.54 -19.75 32.15
N VAL A 58 -14.45 -18.81 32.45
CA VAL A 58 -15.71 -19.10 33.16
C VAL A 58 -16.53 -20.16 32.40
N PHE A 59 -16.79 -19.95 31.11
CA PHE A 59 -17.55 -20.90 30.30
C PHE A 59 -16.81 -22.23 30.09
N SER A 60 -15.46 -22.22 30.04
CA SER A 60 -14.70 -23.47 29.94
C SER A 60 -14.78 -24.32 31.22
N LEU A 61 -14.83 -23.68 32.40
CA LEU A 61 -14.83 -24.36 33.70
C LEU A 61 -16.21 -24.95 34.04
N PHE A 62 -17.28 -24.20 33.77
CA PHE A 62 -18.62 -24.53 34.29
C PHE A 62 -19.64 -24.94 33.22
N ASP A 63 -19.26 -24.99 31.93
CA ASP A 63 -20.07 -25.53 30.82
C ASP A 63 -21.48 -24.90 30.71
N LEU A 64 -22.47 -25.65 30.23
CA LEU A 64 -23.86 -25.24 30.06
C LEU A 64 -24.53 -24.66 31.33
N PRO A 65 -24.34 -25.22 32.55
CA PRO A 65 -24.97 -24.70 33.76
C PRO A 65 -24.71 -23.20 34.02
N VAL A 66 -23.48 -22.72 33.81
CA VAL A 66 -23.19 -21.29 33.99
C VAL A 66 -23.77 -20.46 32.85
N LEU A 67 -23.81 -20.99 31.63
CA LEU A 67 -24.47 -20.33 30.51
C LEU A 67 -25.95 -20.12 30.77
N GLU A 68 -26.66 -21.11 31.32
CA GLU A 68 -28.09 -20.96 31.65
C GLU A 68 -28.33 -19.87 32.70
N LYS A 69 -27.41 -19.70 33.66
CA LYS A 69 -27.45 -18.60 34.63
C LYS A 69 -27.11 -17.24 34.00
N ALA A 70 -26.17 -17.21 33.07
CA ALA A 70 -25.73 -15.99 32.39
C ALA A 70 -26.69 -15.51 31.29
N TRP A 71 -27.42 -16.43 30.67
CA TRP A 71 -28.16 -16.18 29.42
C TRP A 71 -29.18 -15.04 29.52
N PRO A 72 -30.02 -14.92 30.58
CA PRO A 72 -30.98 -13.81 30.67
C PRO A 72 -30.30 -12.44 30.58
N ALA A 73 -29.17 -12.27 31.26
CA ALA A 73 -28.40 -11.03 31.26
C ALA A 73 -27.70 -10.78 29.91
N ILE A 74 -27.15 -11.84 29.28
CA ILE A 74 -26.58 -11.76 27.92
C ILE A 74 -27.64 -11.34 26.91
N GLU A 75 -28.83 -11.94 26.99
CA GLU A 75 -29.93 -11.68 26.08
C GLU A 75 -30.50 -10.26 26.25
N GLU A 76 -30.62 -9.77 27.48
CA GLU A 76 -31.02 -8.39 27.77
C GLU A 76 -30.02 -7.39 27.20
N LEU A 77 -28.72 -7.56 27.44
CA LEU A 77 -27.69 -6.69 26.88
C LEU A 77 -27.69 -6.70 25.35
N ALA A 78 -27.89 -7.86 24.72
CA ALA A 78 -27.95 -7.97 23.27
C ALA A 78 -29.14 -7.23 22.65
N ARG A 79 -30.29 -7.16 23.33
CA ARG A 79 -31.48 -6.44 22.86
C ARG A 79 -31.29 -4.92 22.92
N ASP A 80 -30.47 -4.44 23.84
CA ASP A 80 -30.11 -3.03 24.02
C ASP A 80 -29.07 -2.59 22.97
N HIS A 81 -29.56 -2.29 21.78
CA HIS A 81 -28.76 -1.90 20.61
C HIS A 81 -28.38 -0.41 20.61
N GLU A 82 -29.11 0.41 21.36
CA GLU A 82 -28.85 1.85 21.48
C GLU A 82 -27.67 2.13 22.43
N ARG A 83 -27.52 1.32 23.48
CA ARG A 83 -26.43 1.50 24.43
C ARG A 83 -25.15 0.81 23.96
N VAL A 84 -24.22 1.60 23.45
CA VAL A 84 -22.88 1.19 22.96
C VAL A 84 -22.16 0.29 23.97
N GLY A 85 -22.14 0.68 25.25
CA GLY A 85 -21.51 -0.12 26.32
C GLY A 85 -22.16 -1.50 26.53
N ALA A 86 -23.47 -1.65 26.27
CA ALA A 86 -24.16 -2.93 26.33
C ALA A 86 -23.67 -3.87 25.22
N GLN A 87 -23.59 -3.36 23.99
CA GLN A 87 -23.10 -4.09 22.83
C GLN A 87 -21.62 -4.50 23.00
N ARG A 88 -20.79 -3.63 23.58
CA ARG A 88 -19.42 -3.99 23.95
C ARG A 88 -19.39 -5.15 24.95
N ALA A 89 -20.09 -5.02 26.08
CA ALA A 89 -20.11 -6.03 27.14
C ALA A 89 -20.60 -7.40 26.63
N VAL A 90 -21.69 -7.42 25.87
CA VAL A 90 -22.24 -8.67 25.33
C VAL A 90 -21.33 -9.28 24.26
N SER A 91 -20.67 -8.47 23.43
CA SER A 91 -19.70 -8.99 22.47
C SER A 91 -18.50 -9.67 23.17
N GLU A 92 -18.02 -9.13 24.29
CA GLU A 92 -16.95 -9.72 25.11
C GLU A 92 -17.40 -11.06 25.73
N MET A 93 -18.62 -11.10 26.28
CA MET A 93 -19.21 -12.31 26.84
C MET A 93 -19.39 -13.40 25.78
N ILE A 94 -19.94 -13.06 24.60
CA ILE A 94 -20.13 -14.02 23.51
C ILE A 94 -18.79 -14.48 22.92
N GLY A 95 -17.81 -13.60 22.76
CA GLY A 95 -16.46 -13.98 22.33
C GLY A 95 -15.82 -14.96 23.31
N GLY A 96 -16.05 -14.74 24.61
CA GLY A 96 -15.67 -15.69 25.66
C GLY A 96 -16.40 -17.03 25.57
N LEU A 97 -17.72 -17.02 25.41
CA LEU A 97 -18.55 -18.22 25.26
C LEU A 97 -18.11 -19.09 24.07
N LEU A 98 -17.91 -18.46 22.90
CA LEU A 98 -17.51 -19.13 21.68
C LEU A 98 -16.12 -19.78 21.76
N ARG A 99 -15.20 -19.24 22.56
CA ARG A 99 -13.89 -19.86 22.79
C ARG A 99 -13.90 -20.84 23.96
N GLY A 100 -14.65 -20.55 25.02
CA GLY A 100 -14.76 -21.36 26.23
C GLY A 100 -15.46 -22.69 25.97
N SER A 101 -16.35 -22.73 24.97
CA SER A 101 -17.08 -23.94 24.56
C SER A 101 -16.25 -24.96 23.78
N LYS A 102 -14.95 -24.72 23.53
CA LYS A 102 -14.07 -25.61 22.74
C LYS A 102 -14.11 -27.09 23.17
N HIS A 103 -14.27 -27.36 24.47
CA HIS A 103 -14.22 -28.71 25.05
C HIS A 103 -15.57 -29.20 25.57
N TRP A 104 -16.66 -28.49 25.28
CA TRP A 104 -18.00 -28.88 25.72
C TRP A 104 -18.49 -30.17 25.05
N ALA A 105 -19.38 -30.87 25.74
CA ALA A 105 -20.08 -32.02 25.19
C ALA A 105 -21.04 -31.59 24.06
N GLN A 106 -21.33 -32.49 23.12
CA GLN A 106 -22.17 -32.17 21.96
C GLN A 106 -23.55 -31.61 22.35
N GLY A 107 -24.22 -32.20 23.35
CA GLY A 107 -25.52 -31.69 23.80
C GLY A 107 -25.47 -30.26 24.36
N SER A 108 -24.41 -29.90 25.10
CA SER A 108 -24.18 -28.53 25.56
C SER A 108 -23.92 -27.58 24.39
N LEU A 109 -23.15 -28.01 23.39
CA LEU A 109 -22.87 -27.23 22.18
C LEU A 109 -24.14 -26.99 21.37
N ASP A 110 -24.97 -28.01 21.18
CA ASP A 110 -26.24 -27.90 20.46
C ASP A 110 -27.14 -26.86 21.14
N ARG A 111 -27.28 -26.96 22.46
CA ARG A 111 -28.06 -25.98 23.25
C ARG A 111 -27.48 -24.57 23.15
N MET A 112 -26.16 -24.42 23.22
CA MET A 112 -25.50 -23.12 23.05
C MET A 112 -25.82 -22.51 21.68
N TRP A 113 -25.75 -23.29 20.60
CA TRP A 113 -26.01 -22.79 19.25
C TRP A 113 -27.48 -22.46 19.01
N GLU A 114 -28.42 -23.24 19.58
CA GLU A 114 -29.86 -22.92 19.57
C GLU A 114 -30.17 -21.55 20.16
N LEU A 115 -29.46 -21.19 21.24
CA LEU A 115 -29.58 -19.89 21.89
C LEU A 115 -28.87 -18.78 21.09
N LEU A 116 -27.64 -19.07 20.65
CA LEU A 116 -26.74 -18.06 20.11
C LEU A 116 -27.06 -17.62 18.68
N ILE A 117 -27.50 -18.53 17.81
CA ILE A 117 -27.75 -18.19 16.40
C ILE A 117 -28.90 -17.18 16.23
N PRO A 118 -30.07 -17.35 16.88
CA PRO A 118 -31.14 -16.34 16.84
C PRO A 118 -30.67 -15.00 17.40
N LEU A 119 -29.92 -15.01 18.52
CA LEU A 119 -29.38 -13.80 19.15
C LEU A 119 -28.46 -13.03 18.19
N LEU A 120 -27.45 -13.70 17.62
CA LEU A 120 -26.52 -13.09 16.69
C LEU A 120 -27.19 -12.62 15.40
N THR A 121 -28.24 -13.32 14.95
CA THR A 121 -29.03 -12.89 13.79
C THR A 121 -29.69 -11.53 14.07
N ALA A 122 -30.32 -11.38 15.24
CA ALA A 122 -30.99 -10.14 15.64
C ALA A 122 -30.00 -8.99 15.88
N VAL A 123 -28.89 -9.26 16.59
CA VAL A 123 -27.83 -8.29 16.84
C VAL A 123 -27.24 -7.79 15.53
N PHE A 124 -26.84 -8.72 14.65
CA PHE A 124 -26.17 -8.31 13.41
C PHE A 124 -27.09 -7.60 12.42
N ALA A 125 -28.42 -7.78 12.52
CA ALA A 125 -29.39 -7.02 11.75
C ALA A 125 -29.51 -5.56 12.20
N LYS A 126 -29.07 -5.24 13.42
CA LYS A 126 -29.19 -3.91 14.04
C LYS A 126 -27.84 -3.26 14.36
N LEU A 127 -26.76 -3.69 13.72
CA LEU A 127 -25.45 -3.05 13.89
C LEU A 127 -25.50 -1.59 13.47
N SER A 128 -24.71 -0.78 14.18
CA SER A 128 -24.41 0.61 13.87
C SER A 128 -22.90 0.80 13.72
N SER A 129 -22.47 1.93 13.17
CA SER A 129 -21.04 2.28 13.04
C SER A 129 -20.29 2.19 14.36
N ASP A 130 -20.93 2.57 15.47
CA ASP A 130 -20.31 2.63 16.80
C ASP A 130 -20.13 1.24 17.44
N THR A 131 -20.95 0.29 17.02
CA THR A 131 -21.04 -1.06 17.64
C THR A 131 -20.37 -2.13 16.80
N GLU A 132 -20.27 -1.96 15.48
CA GLU A 132 -19.68 -2.93 14.56
C GLU A 132 -18.23 -3.28 14.94
N ARG A 133 -17.43 -2.30 15.34
CA ARG A 133 -16.04 -2.52 15.77
C ARG A 133 -15.91 -3.57 16.88
N PHE A 134 -16.85 -3.62 17.83
CA PHE A 134 -16.82 -4.61 18.91
C PHE A 134 -17.09 -6.02 18.41
N TRP A 135 -18.04 -6.15 17.49
CA TRP A 135 -18.41 -7.43 16.89
C TRP A 135 -17.35 -7.94 15.92
N GLN A 136 -16.72 -7.06 15.14
CA GLN A 136 -15.54 -7.40 14.33
C GLN A 136 -14.43 -7.97 15.21
N MET A 137 -14.08 -7.26 16.30
CA MET A 137 -13.06 -7.72 17.25
C MET A 137 -13.47 -9.02 17.97
N CYS A 138 -14.75 -9.19 18.31
CA CYS A 138 -15.29 -10.43 18.88
C CYS A 138 -15.11 -11.61 17.92
N LEU A 139 -15.42 -11.44 16.64
CA LEU A 139 -15.22 -12.47 15.61
C LEU A 139 -13.74 -12.78 15.40
N GLN A 140 -12.88 -11.74 15.30
CA GLN A 140 -11.43 -11.94 15.22
C GLN A 140 -10.90 -12.73 16.42
N TYR A 141 -11.29 -12.34 17.63
CA TYR A 141 -10.93 -13.00 18.88
C TYR A 141 -11.37 -14.47 18.87
N THR A 142 -12.61 -14.73 18.46
CA THR A 142 -13.20 -16.06 18.38
C THR A 142 -12.45 -16.96 17.40
N PHE A 143 -12.21 -16.46 16.18
CA PHE A 143 -11.63 -17.25 15.10
C PHE A 143 -10.13 -17.48 15.26
N ALA A 144 -9.43 -16.58 15.95
CA ALA A 144 -7.99 -16.63 16.14
C ALA A 144 -7.52 -17.96 16.78
N ARG A 145 -6.65 -18.65 16.03
CA ARG A 145 -6.00 -19.92 16.43
C ARG A 145 -6.99 -21.06 16.73
N HIS A 146 -8.18 -21.04 16.14
CA HIS A 146 -9.14 -22.14 16.22
C HIS A 146 -9.43 -22.75 14.85
N ASP A 147 -10.02 -23.94 14.88
CA ASP A 147 -10.44 -24.67 13.69
C ASP A 147 -11.82 -24.18 13.22
N PRO A 148 -12.00 -23.80 11.93
CA PRO A 148 -13.28 -23.31 11.40
C PRO A 148 -14.44 -24.31 11.59
N ARG A 149 -14.17 -25.62 11.59
CA ARG A 149 -15.20 -26.66 11.71
C ARG A 149 -15.93 -26.64 13.05
N ARG A 150 -15.39 -25.96 14.06
CA ARG A 150 -16.04 -25.77 15.37
C ARG A 150 -17.15 -24.72 15.34
N TYR A 151 -17.14 -23.87 14.31
CA TYR A 151 -18.03 -22.70 14.21
C TYR A 151 -19.01 -22.83 13.03
N LEU A 152 -19.30 -24.06 12.57
CA LEU A 152 -20.17 -24.28 11.40
C LEU A 152 -21.51 -23.55 11.47
N PRO A 153 -22.25 -23.51 12.61
CA PRO A 153 -23.49 -22.75 12.70
C PRO A 153 -23.28 -21.24 12.46
N LEU A 154 -22.21 -20.67 13.02
CA LEU A 154 -21.85 -19.26 12.84
C LEU A 154 -21.38 -18.97 11.41
N ILE A 155 -20.57 -19.85 10.81
CA ILE A 155 -20.16 -19.75 9.41
C ILE A 155 -21.40 -19.76 8.51
N ARG A 156 -22.40 -20.61 8.80
CA ARG A 156 -23.65 -20.65 8.03
C ARG A 156 -24.44 -19.35 8.14
N LEU A 157 -24.54 -18.78 9.34
CA LEU A 157 -25.15 -17.47 9.55
C LEU A 157 -24.46 -16.38 8.72
N LEU A 158 -23.12 -16.32 8.77
CA LEU A 158 -22.34 -15.27 8.11
C LEU A 158 -22.27 -15.42 6.59
N LEU A 159 -22.21 -16.65 6.06
CA LEU A 159 -22.04 -16.89 4.62
C LEU A 159 -23.35 -17.13 3.86
N TYR A 160 -24.32 -17.81 4.47
CA TYR A 160 -25.51 -18.27 3.75
C TYR A 160 -26.78 -17.54 4.14
N THR A 161 -26.94 -17.16 5.41
CA THR A 161 -28.11 -16.43 5.90
C THR A 161 -27.97 -14.93 5.65
N ARG A 162 -26.80 -14.34 5.97
CA ARG A 162 -26.52 -12.92 5.82
C ARG A 162 -25.67 -12.64 4.57
N ARG A 163 -26.15 -13.07 3.42
CA ARG A 163 -25.46 -12.86 2.14
C ARG A 163 -25.41 -11.38 1.79
N PHE A 164 -24.26 -10.99 1.21
CA PHE A 164 -24.11 -9.70 0.55
C PHE A 164 -25.11 -9.59 -0.59
N ASP A 165 -25.83 -8.48 -0.64
CA ASP A 165 -26.75 -8.11 -1.70
C ASP A 165 -26.24 -6.83 -2.39
N PRO A 166 -25.76 -6.90 -3.64
CA PRO A 166 -25.19 -5.75 -4.35
C PRO A 166 -26.24 -4.69 -4.74
N GLN A 167 -27.55 -4.99 -4.62
CA GLN A 167 -28.63 -4.06 -4.95
C GLN A 167 -29.26 -3.40 -3.70
N SER A 168 -28.76 -3.75 -2.51
CA SER A 168 -29.28 -3.23 -1.25
C SER A 168 -29.00 -1.72 -1.09
N GLU A 169 -30.04 -0.98 -0.70
CA GLU A 169 -29.93 0.45 -0.36
C GLU A 169 -29.41 0.69 1.07
N ALA A 170 -29.05 -0.37 1.80
CA ALA A 170 -28.49 -0.31 3.15
C ALA A 170 -26.97 -0.55 3.12
N PRO A 171 -26.14 0.44 2.70
CA PRO A 171 -24.73 0.21 2.41
C PRO A 171 -23.92 -0.18 3.64
N PHE A 172 -24.35 0.24 4.83
CA PHE A 172 -23.66 -0.11 6.08
C PHE A 172 -23.88 -1.59 6.41
N ALA A 173 -25.11 -2.07 6.28
CA ALA A 173 -25.42 -3.48 6.50
C ALA A 173 -24.64 -4.39 5.53
N GLU A 174 -24.52 -3.99 4.27
CA GLU A 174 -23.74 -4.74 3.28
C GLU A 174 -22.24 -4.72 3.55
N GLN A 175 -21.69 -3.56 3.92
CA GLN A 175 -20.29 -3.47 4.32
C GLN A 175 -19.99 -4.33 5.56
N ALA A 176 -20.86 -4.33 6.57
CA ALA A 176 -20.70 -5.17 7.75
C ALA A 176 -20.73 -6.67 7.42
N LYS A 177 -21.62 -7.11 6.51
CA LYS A 177 -21.63 -8.50 6.04
C LYS A 177 -20.30 -8.89 5.40
N LEU A 178 -19.77 -8.04 4.51
CA LEU A 178 -18.48 -8.27 3.85
C LEU A 178 -17.31 -8.27 4.85
N GLU A 179 -17.34 -7.39 5.86
CA GLU A 179 -16.35 -7.36 6.93
C GLU A 179 -16.34 -8.66 7.73
N HIS A 180 -17.50 -9.19 8.11
CA HIS A 180 -17.57 -10.47 8.80
C HIS A 180 -16.96 -11.62 7.97
N VAL A 181 -17.15 -11.61 6.64
CA VAL A 181 -16.48 -12.55 5.74
C VAL A 181 -14.96 -12.33 5.74
N ARG A 182 -14.52 -11.07 5.68
CA ARG A 182 -13.10 -10.71 5.77
C ARG A 182 -12.46 -11.19 7.07
N MET A 183 -13.16 -11.11 8.20
CA MET A 183 -12.69 -11.64 9.49
C MET A 183 -12.45 -13.15 9.44
N MET A 184 -13.34 -13.91 8.80
CA MET A 184 -13.13 -15.36 8.60
C MET A 184 -11.91 -15.64 7.72
N VAL A 185 -11.77 -14.93 6.60
CA VAL A 185 -10.62 -15.11 5.69
C VAL A 185 -9.31 -14.76 6.38
N GLY A 186 -9.25 -13.64 7.10
CA GLY A 186 -8.05 -13.21 7.83
C GLY A 186 -7.64 -14.17 8.95
N ALA A 187 -8.60 -14.82 9.62
CA ALA A 187 -8.31 -15.75 10.71
C ALA A 187 -7.99 -17.18 10.24
N TRP A 188 -8.66 -17.65 9.18
CA TRP A 188 -8.58 -19.05 8.76
C TRP A 188 -7.85 -19.28 7.45
N ASP A 189 -7.68 -18.24 6.63
CA ASP A 189 -6.94 -18.28 5.37
C ASP A 189 -7.46 -19.44 4.48
N TRP A 190 -6.56 -20.22 3.88
CA TRP A 190 -6.86 -21.37 3.03
C TRP A 190 -7.86 -22.38 3.60
N ARG A 191 -8.00 -22.45 4.94
CA ARG A 191 -8.91 -23.40 5.60
C ARG A 191 -10.39 -23.07 5.39
N ILE A 192 -10.72 -21.83 5.04
CA ILE A 192 -12.12 -21.39 4.79
C ILE A 192 -12.38 -20.96 3.34
N ALA A 193 -11.32 -20.67 2.57
CA ALA A 193 -11.42 -20.11 1.23
C ALA A 193 -12.38 -20.90 0.33
N SER A 194 -12.24 -22.23 0.27
CA SER A 194 -13.10 -23.10 -0.57
C SER A 194 -14.58 -23.02 -0.20
N THR A 195 -14.91 -22.89 1.08
CA THR A 195 -16.30 -22.75 1.56
C THR A 195 -16.90 -21.42 1.11
N ILE A 196 -16.13 -20.33 1.20
CA ILE A 196 -16.56 -19.00 0.76
C ILE A 196 -16.69 -18.96 -0.76
N VAL A 197 -15.74 -19.54 -1.48
CA VAL A 197 -15.80 -19.73 -2.94
C VAL A 197 -17.09 -20.47 -3.34
N ALA A 198 -17.40 -21.57 -2.66
CA ALA A 198 -18.57 -22.39 -2.90
C ALA A 198 -19.89 -21.69 -2.57
N SER A 199 -19.89 -20.69 -1.67
CA SER A 199 -21.07 -19.86 -1.40
C SER A 199 -21.41 -18.88 -2.52
N ARG A 200 -20.56 -18.78 -3.56
CA ARG A 200 -20.71 -17.92 -4.75
C ARG A 200 -21.04 -16.46 -4.37
N PRO A 201 -20.19 -15.79 -3.56
CA PRO A 201 -20.44 -14.41 -3.20
C PRO A 201 -20.36 -13.53 -4.46
N GLN A 202 -21.30 -12.59 -4.58
CA GLN A 202 -21.41 -11.67 -5.71
C GLN A 202 -20.38 -10.52 -5.61
N LEU A 203 -19.12 -10.82 -5.29
CA LEU A 203 -18.10 -9.81 -5.01
C LEU A 203 -17.76 -8.95 -6.24
N LEU A 204 -17.84 -9.52 -7.44
CA LEU A 204 -17.59 -8.76 -8.67
C LEU A 204 -18.67 -7.69 -8.93
N ASP A 205 -19.89 -7.90 -8.42
CA ASP A 205 -20.96 -6.90 -8.50
C ASP A 205 -20.69 -5.71 -7.57
N ALA A 206 -19.81 -5.88 -6.58
CA ALA A 206 -19.33 -4.81 -5.74
C ALA A 206 -18.22 -3.94 -6.39
N LEU A 207 -17.67 -4.35 -7.55
CA LEU A 207 -16.53 -3.68 -8.20
C LEU A 207 -16.77 -2.18 -8.41
N ALA A 208 -17.91 -1.81 -8.98
CA ALA A 208 -18.31 -0.41 -9.20
C ALA A 208 -19.48 0.02 -8.30
N HIS A 209 -19.63 -0.60 -7.13
CA HIS A 209 -20.73 -0.33 -6.21
C HIS A 209 -20.83 1.18 -5.87
N PRO A 210 -22.01 1.78 -5.76
CA PRO A 210 -22.14 3.23 -5.56
C PRO A 210 -21.52 3.72 -4.24
N TYR A 211 -21.59 2.90 -3.19
CA TYR A 211 -21.13 3.27 -1.86
C TYR A 211 -19.67 2.88 -1.59
N LYS A 212 -18.86 3.87 -1.19
CA LYS A 212 -17.42 3.72 -0.92
C LYS A 212 -17.10 2.63 0.11
N GLN A 213 -17.80 2.62 1.24
CA GLN A 213 -17.58 1.66 2.32
C GLN A 213 -17.75 0.19 1.88
N VAL A 214 -18.60 -0.09 0.90
CA VAL A 214 -18.74 -1.44 0.33
C VAL A 214 -17.55 -1.76 -0.59
N ARG A 215 -17.15 -0.80 -1.44
CA ARG A 215 -16.01 -0.95 -2.36
C ARG A 215 -14.70 -1.20 -1.62
N ASP A 216 -14.43 -0.44 -0.57
CA ASP A 216 -13.19 -0.53 0.21
C ASP A 216 -13.00 -1.93 0.79
N VAL A 217 -14.04 -2.46 1.43
CA VAL A 217 -14.01 -3.81 2.02
C VAL A 217 -13.99 -4.89 0.94
N SER A 218 -14.75 -4.71 -0.14
CA SER A 218 -14.81 -5.68 -1.24
C SER A 218 -13.47 -5.83 -1.94
N GLY A 219 -12.76 -4.74 -2.24
CA GLY A 219 -11.44 -4.77 -2.87
C GLY A 219 -10.45 -5.57 -2.02
N VAL A 220 -10.40 -5.29 -0.72
CA VAL A 220 -9.53 -6.02 0.22
C VAL A 220 -9.94 -7.49 0.34
N LEU A 221 -11.24 -7.77 0.50
CA LEU A 221 -11.76 -9.13 0.64
C LEU A 221 -11.49 -9.98 -0.60
N MET A 222 -11.68 -9.43 -1.80
CA MET A 222 -11.37 -10.12 -3.05
C MET A 222 -9.88 -10.48 -3.12
N TYR A 223 -8.99 -9.59 -2.69
CA TYR A 223 -7.55 -9.87 -2.67
C TYR A 223 -7.22 -10.98 -1.65
N MET A 224 -7.71 -10.83 -0.42
CA MET A 224 -7.49 -11.81 0.64
C MET A 224 -7.99 -13.20 0.23
N LEU A 225 -9.20 -13.30 -0.35
CA LEU A 225 -9.74 -14.56 -0.88
C LEU A 225 -8.88 -15.13 -2.00
N SER A 226 -8.47 -14.30 -2.97
CA SER A 226 -7.62 -14.74 -4.08
C SER A 226 -6.30 -15.32 -3.59
N THR A 227 -5.75 -14.76 -2.51
CA THR A 227 -4.54 -15.29 -1.87
C THR A 227 -4.80 -16.55 -1.06
N ALA A 228 -5.91 -16.59 -0.31
CA ALA A 228 -6.29 -17.73 0.52
C ALA A 228 -6.71 -18.97 -0.29
N GLU A 229 -7.19 -18.79 -1.52
CA GLU A 229 -7.49 -19.91 -2.43
C GLU A 229 -6.25 -20.77 -2.76
N PHE A 230 -5.04 -20.26 -2.49
CA PHE A 230 -3.81 -21.01 -2.68
C PHE A 230 -2.98 -21.08 -1.40
N SER A 231 -2.73 -22.32 -0.95
CA SER A 231 -1.72 -22.61 0.06
C SER A 231 -0.59 -23.40 -0.60
N VAL A 232 0.63 -22.86 -0.54
CA VAL A 232 1.82 -23.55 -1.03
C VAL A 232 1.94 -24.86 -0.27
N SER A 233 1.60 -25.96 -0.92
CA SER A 233 1.69 -27.30 -0.39
C SER A 233 2.30 -28.18 -1.46
N TYR A 234 3.38 -28.85 -1.11
CA TYR A 234 4.06 -29.80 -1.97
C TYR A 234 3.83 -31.20 -1.41
N PRO A 235 3.73 -32.23 -2.27
CA PRO A 235 3.59 -33.61 -1.82
C PRO A 235 4.82 -34.07 -1.03
N GLU A 236 6.01 -33.59 -1.41
CA GLU A 236 7.30 -33.97 -0.83
C GLU A 236 8.23 -32.75 -0.75
N VAL A 237 9.21 -32.79 0.15
CA VAL A 237 10.17 -31.70 0.36
C VAL A 237 11.10 -31.55 -0.84
N GLU A 238 11.47 -32.66 -1.46
CA GLU A 238 12.31 -32.75 -2.65
C GLU A 238 11.66 -32.00 -3.82
N VAL A 239 10.36 -32.20 -4.03
CA VAL A 239 9.59 -31.47 -5.05
C VAL A 239 9.58 -29.97 -4.76
N ALA A 240 9.45 -29.58 -3.49
CA ALA A 240 9.54 -28.17 -3.10
C ALA A 240 10.93 -27.61 -3.40
N ILE A 241 12.00 -28.32 -3.04
CA ILE A 241 13.39 -27.88 -3.29
C ILE A 241 13.66 -27.78 -4.80
N ASP A 242 13.24 -28.76 -5.58
CA ASP A 242 13.41 -28.77 -7.04
C ASP A 242 12.66 -27.62 -7.71
N ASP A 243 11.44 -27.33 -7.26
CA ASP A 243 10.67 -26.17 -7.73
C ASP A 243 11.39 -24.87 -7.38
N LEU A 244 11.86 -24.72 -6.14
CA LEU A 244 12.61 -23.53 -5.70
C LEU A 244 13.94 -23.35 -6.43
N ALA A 245 14.67 -24.43 -6.71
CA ALA A 245 15.94 -24.39 -7.42
C ALA A 245 15.79 -23.89 -8.87
N ARG A 246 14.60 -24.04 -9.49
CA ARG A 246 14.34 -23.61 -10.87
C ARG A 246 14.22 -22.10 -11.03
N TYR A 247 13.87 -21.35 -9.99
CA TYR A 247 13.51 -19.94 -10.15
C TYR A 247 14.57 -18.93 -9.73
N GLY A 248 15.75 -19.40 -9.34
CA GLY A 248 16.96 -18.60 -9.32
C GLY A 248 17.48 -18.21 -7.93
N PRO A 249 18.61 -17.49 -7.89
CA PRO A 249 19.42 -17.31 -6.69
C PRO A 249 18.93 -16.17 -5.78
N THR A 250 17.85 -15.47 -6.12
CA THR A 250 17.46 -14.25 -5.38
C THR A 250 16.81 -14.57 -4.03
N GLY A 251 16.38 -15.82 -3.83
CA GLY A 251 15.62 -16.24 -2.65
C GLY A 251 14.27 -15.52 -2.53
N ARG A 252 13.80 -14.84 -3.59
CA ARG A 252 12.49 -14.18 -3.67
C ARG A 252 11.54 -14.92 -4.61
N ASP A 253 12.11 -15.82 -5.40
CA ASP A 253 11.46 -16.61 -6.43
C ASP A 253 10.83 -17.89 -5.86
N PHE A 254 10.30 -17.84 -4.63
CA PHE A 254 9.63 -19.00 -4.06
C PHE A 254 8.33 -19.27 -4.84
N SER A 255 8.33 -20.31 -5.67
CA SER A 255 7.20 -20.83 -6.49
C SER A 255 6.60 -19.83 -7.49
N HIS A 256 6.34 -20.26 -8.74
CA HIS A 256 5.51 -19.53 -9.70
C HIS A 256 4.05 -19.43 -9.25
N TRP A 257 3.79 -18.65 -8.20
CA TRP A 257 2.43 -18.44 -7.74
C TRP A 257 1.79 -17.26 -8.46
N GLU A 258 1.04 -17.58 -9.51
CA GLU A 258 0.24 -16.65 -10.28
C GLU A 258 -1.23 -16.60 -9.82
N GLY A 259 -1.57 -17.22 -8.68
CA GLY A 259 -2.96 -17.43 -8.25
C GLY A 259 -3.56 -18.75 -8.77
N THR A 260 -4.74 -19.11 -8.26
CA THR A 260 -5.56 -20.18 -8.88
C THR A 260 -6.17 -19.66 -10.19
N GLN A 261 -6.57 -20.55 -11.11
CA GLN A 261 -7.28 -20.15 -12.34
C GLN A 261 -8.47 -19.23 -12.05
N ARG A 262 -9.20 -19.49 -10.95
CA ARG A 262 -10.33 -18.67 -10.52
C ARG A 262 -9.89 -17.27 -10.10
N ALA A 263 -8.85 -17.16 -9.27
CA ALA A 263 -8.29 -15.87 -8.86
C ALA A 263 -7.78 -15.07 -10.06
N GLN A 264 -7.08 -15.72 -10.98
CA GLN A 264 -6.61 -15.09 -12.22
C GLN A 264 -7.76 -14.57 -13.08
N SER A 265 -8.79 -15.38 -13.29
CA SER A 265 -9.98 -14.98 -14.05
C SER A 265 -10.73 -13.83 -13.36
N LEU A 266 -10.80 -13.80 -12.02
CA LEU A 266 -11.38 -12.67 -11.29
C LEU A 266 -10.61 -11.37 -11.56
N ILE A 267 -9.28 -11.40 -11.45
CA ILE A 267 -8.43 -10.21 -11.67
C ILE A 267 -8.54 -9.72 -13.10
N GLN A 268 -8.43 -10.63 -14.08
CA GLN A 268 -8.57 -10.31 -15.50
C GLN A 268 -9.94 -9.70 -15.80
N GLU A 269 -11.01 -10.24 -15.20
CA GLU A 269 -12.36 -9.72 -15.39
C GLU A 269 -12.53 -8.32 -14.76
N MET A 270 -11.95 -8.06 -13.58
CA MET A 270 -11.97 -6.71 -13.00
C MET A 270 -11.25 -5.70 -13.89
N ILE A 271 -10.06 -6.07 -14.41
CA ILE A 271 -9.29 -5.23 -15.34
C ILE A 271 -10.09 -4.96 -16.61
N ARG A 272 -10.67 -6.01 -17.21
CA ARG A 272 -11.49 -5.93 -18.43
C ARG A 272 -12.67 -4.98 -18.25
N LYS A 273 -13.44 -5.13 -17.18
CA LYS A 273 -14.59 -4.25 -16.88
C LYS A 273 -14.17 -2.78 -16.72
N VAL A 274 -13.06 -2.52 -16.03
CA VAL A 274 -12.54 -1.16 -15.86
C VAL A 274 -12.12 -0.55 -17.20
N GLU A 275 -11.45 -1.31 -18.07
CA GLU A 275 -11.07 -0.84 -19.40
C GLU A 275 -12.30 -0.61 -20.32
N GLU A 276 -13.34 -1.44 -20.20
CA GLU A 276 -14.61 -1.23 -20.90
C GLU A 276 -15.30 0.06 -20.44
N TRP A 277 -15.40 0.28 -19.13
CA TRP A 277 -16.00 1.52 -18.60
C TRP A 277 -15.19 2.76 -18.93
N LYS A 278 -13.88 2.63 -19.18
CA LYS A 278 -13.03 3.72 -19.64
C LYS A 278 -13.40 4.19 -21.04
N ALA A 279 -13.79 3.28 -21.94
CA ALA A 279 -14.21 3.63 -23.30
C ALA A 279 -15.47 4.51 -23.31
N ASP A 280 -16.38 4.27 -22.37
CA ASP A 280 -17.62 5.01 -22.19
C ASP A 280 -17.49 6.19 -21.19
N HIS A 281 -16.27 6.45 -20.68
CA HIS A 281 -16.07 7.42 -19.62
C HIS A 281 -16.13 8.86 -20.13
N VAL A 282 -17.07 9.63 -19.58
CA VAL A 282 -17.10 11.09 -19.67
C VAL A 282 -16.61 11.66 -18.34
N PRO A 283 -15.55 12.51 -18.33
CA PRO A 283 -15.05 13.13 -17.12
C PRO A 283 -16.17 13.84 -16.37
N SER A 284 -16.33 13.54 -15.08
CA SER A 284 -17.34 14.16 -14.22
C SER A 284 -16.75 14.51 -12.87
N ILE A 285 -17.09 15.70 -12.36
CA ILE A 285 -16.54 16.28 -11.13
C ILE A 285 -16.83 15.41 -9.89
N GLU A 286 -17.84 14.54 -9.94
CA GLU A 286 -18.28 13.76 -8.79
C GLU A 286 -17.66 12.34 -8.72
N GLY A 287 -16.87 11.90 -9.70
CA GLY A 287 -16.28 10.55 -9.69
C GLY A 287 -17.33 9.43 -9.63
N THR A 288 -18.53 9.67 -10.18
CA THR A 288 -19.70 8.78 -10.05
C THR A 288 -19.79 7.71 -11.13
N SER A 289 -18.93 7.77 -12.15
CA SER A 289 -18.91 6.77 -13.23
C SER A 289 -18.48 5.39 -12.71
N ASN A 290 -18.91 4.34 -13.40
CA ASN A 290 -18.44 2.99 -13.12
C ASN A 290 -16.92 2.88 -13.31
N TYR A 291 -16.34 3.65 -14.23
CA TYR A 291 -14.88 3.72 -14.41
C TYR A 291 -14.16 4.21 -13.15
N SER A 292 -14.58 5.35 -12.57
CA SER A 292 -13.96 5.86 -11.33
C SER A 292 -14.17 4.88 -10.18
N ARG A 293 -15.41 4.46 -9.92
CA ARG A 293 -15.75 3.55 -8.81
C ARG A 293 -15.02 2.20 -8.93
N GLY A 294 -15.02 1.61 -10.13
CA GLY A 294 -14.32 0.37 -10.45
C GLY A 294 -12.81 0.48 -10.29
N SER A 295 -12.22 1.58 -10.77
CA SER A 295 -10.80 1.85 -10.61
C SER A 295 -10.41 1.98 -9.14
N LYS A 296 -11.20 2.68 -8.31
CA LYS A 296 -10.96 2.76 -6.85
C LYS A 296 -10.91 1.38 -6.21
N THR A 297 -11.90 0.52 -6.49
CA THR A 297 -11.92 -0.85 -5.94
C THR A 297 -10.76 -1.69 -6.45
N LEU A 298 -10.42 -1.59 -7.74
CA LEU A 298 -9.29 -2.31 -8.35
C LEU A 298 -7.96 -1.90 -7.73
N LEU A 299 -7.74 -0.59 -7.54
CA LEU A 299 -6.55 -0.07 -6.87
C LEU A 299 -6.50 -0.51 -5.41
N THR A 300 -7.61 -0.44 -4.68
CA THR A 300 -7.72 -0.96 -3.31
C THR A 300 -7.39 -2.46 -3.23
N PHE A 301 -7.83 -3.27 -4.21
CA PHE A 301 -7.47 -4.68 -4.32
C PHE A 301 -5.95 -4.87 -4.42
N PHE A 302 -5.26 -4.14 -5.30
CA PHE A 302 -3.80 -4.28 -5.43
C PHE A 302 -3.04 -3.69 -4.25
N ILE A 303 -3.52 -2.59 -3.67
CA ILE A 303 -2.97 -2.00 -2.45
C ILE A 303 -3.07 -3.00 -1.28
N ALA A 304 -4.18 -3.75 -1.17
CA ALA A 304 -4.34 -4.79 -0.16
C ALA A 304 -3.21 -5.84 -0.19
N GLY A 305 -2.67 -6.11 -1.38
CA GLY A 305 -1.52 -7.00 -1.55
C GLY A 305 -0.22 -6.53 -0.94
N TYR A 306 -0.09 -5.25 -0.65
CA TYR A 306 1.07 -4.70 0.05
C TYR A 306 0.89 -4.64 1.57
N TYR A 307 -0.35 -4.68 2.07
CA TYR A 307 -0.64 -4.55 3.50
C TYR A 307 -0.96 -5.86 4.23
N PHE A 308 -1.73 -6.77 3.63
CA PHE A 308 -2.35 -7.87 4.37
C PHE A 308 -1.67 -9.22 4.17
N SER A 309 -1.33 -9.58 2.92
CA SER A 309 -0.87 -10.93 2.59
C SER A 309 0.28 -10.91 1.59
N SER A 310 0.57 -12.07 1.00
CA SER A 310 1.64 -12.25 0.02
C SER A 310 1.45 -11.29 -1.16
N ARG A 311 2.36 -10.32 -1.31
CA ARG A 311 2.41 -9.38 -2.45
C ARG A 311 2.58 -10.05 -3.81
N ARG A 312 2.86 -11.35 -3.84
CA ARG A 312 3.19 -12.12 -5.06
C ARG A 312 2.11 -12.00 -6.13
N LEU A 313 0.84 -12.15 -5.75
CA LEU A 313 -0.28 -12.01 -6.70
C LEU A 313 -0.33 -10.59 -7.27
N ALA A 314 -0.26 -9.56 -6.42
CA ALA A 314 -0.25 -8.18 -6.88
C ALA A 314 0.94 -7.87 -7.81
N VAL A 315 2.12 -8.43 -7.52
CA VAL A 315 3.35 -8.23 -8.30
C VAL A 315 3.21 -8.71 -9.74
N GLU A 316 2.59 -9.88 -9.95
CA GLU A 316 2.42 -10.46 -11.29
C GLU A 316 1.62 -9.55 -12.24
N TYR A 317 0.68 -8.79 -11.69
CA TYR A 317 -0.19 -7.90 -12.46
C TYR A 317 0.31 -6.45 -12.52
N VAL A 318 1.44 -6.10 -11.90
CA VAL A 318 2.03 -4.75 -12.02
C VAL A 318 2.16 -4.31 -13.49
N PRO A 319 2.70 -5.13 -14.41
CA PRO A 319 2.78 -4.80 -15.84
C PRO A 319 1.44 -4.39 -16.49
N SER A 320 0.33 -4.97 -16.05
CA SER A 320 -1.01 -4.76 -16.59
C SER A 320 -1.69 -3.53 -16.00
N ILE A 321 -1.40 -3.22 -14.73
CA ILE A 321 -2.01 -2.10 -14.00
C ILE A 321 -1.23 -0.81 -14.15
N LEU A 322 0.08 -0.89 -14.39
CA LEU A 322 0.97 0.26 -14.51
C LEU A 322 0.45 1.37 -15.44
N PRO A 323 -0.04 1.07 -16.68
CA PRO A 323 -0.56 2.13 -17.57
C PRO A 323 -1.80 2.83 -17.03
N LEU A 324 -2.71 2.08 -16.40
CA LEU A 324 -3.92 2.62 -15.80
C LEU A 324 -3.55 3.54 -14.62
N ALA A 325 -2.73 3.02 -13.69
CA ALA A 325 -2.31 3.76 -12.51
C ALA A 325 -1.50 5.02 -12.88
N SER A 326 -0.66 4.97 -13.92
CA SER A 326 0.12 6.14 -14.34
C SER A 326 -0.75 7.31 -14.79
N VAL A 327 -1.84 7.04 -15.51
CA VAL A 327 -2.79 8.06 -15.96
C VAL A 327 -3.66 8.58 -14.80
N LEU A 328 -4.11 7.68 -13.93
CA LEU A 328 -5.01 8.02 -12.82
C LEU A 328 -4.37 8.91 -11.74
N GLN A 329 -3.04 8.94 -11.63
CA GLN A 329 -2.33 9.83 -10.70
C GLN A 329 -2.63 11.31 -10.92
N GLU A 330 -3.00 11.71 -12.14
CA GLU A 330 -3.23 13.10 -12.53
C GLU A 330 -4.71 13.44 -12.75
N GLN A 331 -5.63 12.59 -12.28
CA GLN A 331 -7.05 12.95 -12.22
C GLN A 331 -7.26 14.01 -11.14
N HIS A 332 -7.59 15.24 -11.55
CA HIS A 332 -7.80 16.38 -10.65
C HIS A 332 -9.23 16.46 -10.12
N ASP A 333 -10.17 15.82 -10.79
CA ASP A 333 -11.59 15.75 -10.46
C ASP A 333 -11.90 14.73 -9.36
N ASP A 334 -11.01 13.76 -9.11
CA ASP A 334 -11.20 12.72 -8.11
C ASP A 334 -9.94 12.52 -7.24
N GLU A 335 -9.84 13.28 -6.15
CA GLU A 335 -8.68 13.28 -5.24
C GLU A 335 -8.44 11.90 -4.60
N GLU A 336 -9.51 11.18 -4.25
CA GLU A 336 -9.43 9.82 -3.70
C GLU A 336 -8.79 8.87 -4.71
N LEU A 337 -9.25 8.90 -5.97
CA LEU A 337 -8.72 8.06 -7.04
C LEU A 337 -7.25 8.38 -7.33
N SER A 338 -6.91 9.66 -7.43
CA SER A 338 -5.53 10.12 -7.59
C SER A 338 -4.65 9.68 -6.40
N GLY A 339 -5.17 9.76 -5.18
CA GLY A 339 -4.50 9.29 -3.96
C GLY A 339 -4.19 7.79 -4.00
N LEU A 340 -5.17 6.96 -4.37
CA LEU A 340 -4.98 5.51 -4.53
C LEU A 340 -3.98 5.19 -5.65
N ALA A 341 -4.04 5.91 -6.78
CA ALA A 341 -3.13 5.73 -7.91
C ALA A 341 -1.68 6.10 -7.53
N LYS A 342 -1.48 7.19 -6.78
CA LYS A 342 -0.16 7.57 -6.24
C LYS A 342 0.36 6.53 -5.25
N ALA A 343 -0.49 6.04 -4.36
CA ALA A 343 -0.11 5.02 -3.39
C ALA A 343 0.36 3.72 -4.08
N ILE A 344 -0.39 3.23 -5.08
CA ILE A 344 0.00 2.00 -5.78
C ILE A 344 1.29 2.18 -6.60
N MET A 345 1.46 3.34 -7.24
CA MET A 345 2.63 3.65 -8.04
C MET A 345 3.89 3.78 -7.17
N GLN A 346 3.73 4.31 -5.94
CA GLN A 346 4.79 4.28 -4.94
C GLN A 346 5.16 2.85 -4.55
N PHE A 347 4.18 1.97 -4.30
CA PHE A 347 4.46 0.56 -4.04
C PHE A 347 5.19 -0.10 -5.21
N PHE A 348 4.72 0.08 -6.46
CA PHE A 348 5.38 -0.47 -7.64
C PHE A 348 6.86 -0.04 -7.75
N SER A 349 7.18 1.17 -7.31
CA SER A 349 8.56 1.66 -7.33
C SER A 349 9.47 1.07 -6.25
N GLN A 350 8.92 0.62 -5.11
CA GLN A 350 9.69 0.18 -3.95
C GLN A 350 9.74 -1.34 -3.81
N VAL A 351 8.90 -2.07 -4.54
CA VAL A 351 8.85 -3.52 -4.50
C VAL A 351 10.17 -4.12 -4.97
N LEU A 352 10.58 -5.16 -4.25
CA LEU A 352 11.68 -6.02 -4.61
C LEU A 352 11.14 -7.14 -5.50
N TYR A 353 11.41 -7.03 -6.79
CA TYR A 353 10.97 -7.96 -7.82
C TYR A 353 11.93 -9.15 -7.96
N THR A 354 11.45 -10.19 -8.66
CA THR A 354 12.28 -11.24 -9.25
C THR A 354 13.10 -10.65 -10.40
N ALA A 355 14.17 -11.34 -10.83
CA ALA A 355 15.03 -10.84 -11.91
C ALA A 355 14.22 -10.56 -13.19
N GLY A 356 13.43 -11.53 -13.65
CA GLY A 356 12.58 -11.38 -14.84
C GLY A 356 11.54 -10.28 -14.70
N MET A 357 10.84 -10.20 -13.57
CA MET A 357 9.80 -9.18 -13.39
C MET A 357 10.38 -7.77 -13.29
N SER A 358 11.57 -7.60 -12.70
CA SER A 358 12.22 -6.28 -12.62
C SER A 358 12.51 -5.70 -14.02
N GLU A 359 12.97 -6.54 -14.97
CA GLU A 359 13.20 -6.15 -16.36
C GLU A 359 11.88 -5.76 -17.05
N ILE A 360 10.82 -6.56 -16.87
CA ILE A 360 9.51 -6.32 -17.50
C ILE A 360 8.91 -5.01 -17.01
N VAL A 361 8.88 -4.78 -15.69
CA VAL A 361 8.30 -3.57 -15.09
C VAL A 361 9.12 -2.35 -15.49
N ALA A 362 10.46 -2.43 -15.46
CA ALA A 362 11.31 -1.33 -15.91
C ALA A 362 11.07 -0.99 -17.39
N THR A 363 11.04 -2.00 -18.26
CA THR A 363 10.82 -1.82 -19.70
C THR A 363 9.45 -1.21 -20.00
N LYS A 364 8.39 -1.68 -19.33
CA LYS A 364 7.05 -1.09 -19.47
C LYS A 364 6.98 0.33 -18.93
N THR A 365 7.66 0.62 -17.82
CA THR A 365 7.74 2.00 -17.29
C THR A 365 8.45 2.93 -18.27
N LEU A 366 9.54 2.46 -18.90
CA LEU A 366 10.22 3.19 -19.96
C LEU A 366 9.33 3.43 -21.19
N ALA A 367 8.58 2.41 -21.61
CA ALA A 367 7.63 2.54 -22.73
C ALA A 367 6.55 3.59 -22.43
N LEU A 368 6.02 3.62 -21.20
CA LEU A 368 5.05 4.65 -20.77
C LEU A 368 5.66 6.05 -20.81
N LEU A 369 6.91 6.22 -20.36
CA LEU A 369 7.61 7.50 -20.42
C LEU A 369 7.89 7.95 -21.86
N GLY A 370 8.14 7.01 -22.78
CA GLY A 370 8.43 7.29 -24.19
C GLY A 370 7.19 7.55 -25.06
N ASP A 371 5.98 7.29 -24.57
CA ASP A 371 4.75 7.50 -25.33
C ASP A 371 4.39 8.99 -25.38
N SER A 372 4.52 9.59 -26.58
CA SER A 372 4.21 11.00 -26.85
C SER A 372 2.75 11.39 -26.60
N SER A 373 1.82 10.43 -26.50
CA SER A 373 0.43 10.69 -26.16
C SER A 373 0.24 11.04 -24.67
N ASN A 374 1.21 10.72 -23.81
CA ASN A 374 1.13 11.02 -22.39
C ASN A 374 1.41 12.48 -22.09
N MET A 375 0.62 13.05 -21.17
CA MET A 375 0.83 14.42 -20.69
C MET A 375 2.15 14.51 -19.92
N TRP A 376 2.82 15.66 -20.00
CA TRP A 376 4.08 15.92 -19.28
C TRP A 376 3.97 15.67 -17.77
N HIS A 377 2.78 15.83 -17.20
CA HIS A 377 2.45 15.50 -15.83
C HIS A 377 2.78 14.02 -15.49
N VAL A 378 2.39 13.08 -16.36
CA VAL A 378 2.68 11.64 -16.19
C VAL A 378 4.19 11.40 -16.12
N VAL A 379 4.98 12.09 -16.94
CA VAL A 379 6.45 12.02 -16.91
C VAL A 379 6.97 12.52 -15.57
N THR A 380 6.51 13.68 -15.09
CA THR A 380 6.99 14.26 -13.82
C THR A 380 6.69 13.41 -12.58
N LYS A 381 5.63 12.58 -12.60
CA LYS A 381 5.33 11.65 -11.51
C LYS A 381 5.97 10.28 -11.68
N THR A 382 6.05 9.78 -12.90
CA THR A 382 6.52 8.42 -13.17
C THR A 382 8.04 8.32 -13.19
N LEU A 383 8.75 9.35 -13.65
CA LEU A 383 10.21 9.35 -13.75
C LEU A 383 10.92 9.19 -12.38
N PRO A 384 10.52 9.89 -11.30
CA PRO A 384 11.06 9.65 -9.95
C PRO A 384 10.83 8.23 -9.43
N LEU A 385 9.69 7.64 -9.79
CA LEU A 385 9.34 6.27 -9.39
C LEU A 385 10.21 5.25 -10.14
N LEU A 386 10.52 5.48 -11.42
CA LEU A 386 11.48 4.65 -12.16
C LEU A 386 12.86 4.69 -11.51
N CYS A 387 13.30 5.86 -11.02
CA CYS A 387 14.55 5.96 -10.26
C CYS A 387 14.50 5.12 -8.98
N THR A 388 13.43 5.26 -8.21
CA THR A 388 13.22 4.47 -6.97
C THR A 388 13.23 2.96 -7.26
N LEU A 389 12.57 2.53 -8.35
CA LEU A 389 12.58 1.14 -8.83
C LEU A 389 14.00 0.67 -9.18
N THR A 390 14.77 1.53 -9.84
CA THR A 390 16.16 1.24 -10.23
C THR A 390 17.05 1.02 -9.01
N PHE A 391 16.88 1.83 -7.95
CA PHE A 391 17.62 1.64 -6.71
C PHE A 391 17.20 0.38 -5.97
N ALA A 392 15.89 0.16 -5.80
CA ALA A 392 15.35 -1.00 -5.09
C ALA A 392 15.77 -2.33 -5.76
N ASN A 393 15.85 -2.34 -7.09
CA ASN A 393 16.11 -3.54 -7.89
C ASN A 393 17.47 -3.52 -8.62
N ARG A 394 18.42 -2.68 -8.16
CA ARG A 394 19.70 -2.46 -8.84
C ARG A 394 20.47 -3.74 -9.19
N PHE A 395 20.42 -4.72 -8.30
CA PHE A 395 21.18 -5.96 -8.44
C PHE A 395 20.45 -7.02 -9.28
N THR A 396 19.14 -6.88 -9.47
CA THR A 396 18.35 -7.77 -10.33
C THR A 396 18.24 -7.22 -11.75
N LEU A 397 18.31 -5.90 -11.90
CA LEU A 397 18.31 -5.23 -13.20
C LEU A 397 19.64 -5.43 -13.95
N SER A 398 19.50 -5.80 -15.22
CA SER A 398 20.56 -5.92 -16.21
C SER A 398 21.33 -4.61 -16.36
N ARG A 399 22.54 -4.69 -16.89
CA ARG A 399 23.34 -3.49 -17.17
C ARG A 399 22.68 -2.69 -18.29
N GLU A 400 22.11 -3.39 -19.24
CA GLU A 400 21.45 -2.89 -20.45
C GLU A 400 20.24 -2.03 -20.07
N ILE A 401 19.32 -2.53 -19.22
CA ILE A 401 18.18 -1.74 -18.75
C ILE A 401 18.62 -0.55 -17.91
N ARG A 402 19.59 -0.71 -17.01
CA ARG A 402 20.09 0.43 -16.22
C ARG A 402 20.68 1.54 -17.09
N THR A 403 21.40 1.18 -18.15
CA THR A 403 21.88 2.14 -19.15
C THR A 403 20.72 2.80 -19.88
N HIS A 404 19.72 2.04 -20.34
CA HIS A 404 18.54 2.59 -21.02
C HIS A 404 17.80 3.59 -20.11
N ILE A 405 17.60 3.27 -18.83
CA ILE A 405 16.98 4.17 -17.85
C ILE A 405 17.76 5.48 -17.73
N LEU A 406 19.09 5.40 -17.65
CA LEU A 406 19.94 6.58 -17.57
C LEU A 406 19.83 7.44 -18.84
N GLU A 407 19.88 6.82 -20.02
CA GLU A 407 19.80 7.50 -21.31
C GLU A 407 18.45 8.17 -21.52
N THR A 408 17.34 7.48 -21.21
CA THR A 408 15.98 8.04 -21.26
C THR A 408 15.81 9.18 -20.26
N THR A 409 16.34 9.04 -19.04
CA THR A 409 16.31 10.13 -18.05
C THR A 409 17.09 11.34 -18.56
N ALA A 410 18.25 11.13 -19.17
CA ALA A 410 19.06 12.20 -19.75
C ALA A 410 18.40 12.86 -20.97
N SER A 411 17.64 12.14 -21.79
CA SER A 411 16.91 12.76 -22.91
C SER A 411 15.82 13.73 -22.45
N PHE A 412 15.21 13.51 -21.27
CA PHE A 412 14.23 14.45 -20.72
C PHE A 412 14.82 15.79 -20.28
N LEU A 413 16.15 15.94 -20.23
CA LEU A 413 16.79 17.25 -20.01
C LEU A 413 16.55 18.21 -21.18
N GLU A 414 16.26 17.70 -22.38
CA GLU A 414 15.91 18.50 -23.57
C GLU A 414 14.39 18.61 -23.78
N HIS A 415 13.57 18.21 -22.81
CA HIS A 415 12.12 18.32 -22.92
C HIS A 415 11.66 19.78 -22.99
N GLU A 416 10.56 20.06 -23.70
CA GLU A 416 10.03 21.42 -23.91
C GLU A 416 9.60 22.08 -22.60
N GLN A 417 8.89 21.31 -21.76
CA GLN A 417 8.41 21.72 -20.43
C GLN A 417 9.54 21.76 -19.40
N ILE A 418 9.64 22.85 -18.64
CA ILE A 418 10.74 23.07 -17.68
C ILE A 418 10.65 22.14 -16.48
N GLU A 419 9.44 21.83 -16.03
CA GLU A 419 9.13 20.95 -14.91
C GLU A 419 9.66 19.54 -15.18
N VAL A 420 9.50 19.04 -16.41
CA VAL A 420 10.06 17.75 -16.83
C VAL A 420 11.59 17.79 -16.75
N ARG A 421 12.22 18.86 -17.23
CA ARG A 421 13.69 19.02 -17.16
C ARG A 421 14.20 19.04 -15.72
N GLN A 422 13.49 19.72 -14.80
CA GLN A 422 13.85 19.79 -13.38
C GLN A 422 13.74 18.42 -12.70
N VAL A 423 12.65 17.69 -12.96
CA VAL A 423 12.46 16.34 -12.44
C VAL A 423 13.50 15.38 -13.01
N ALA A 424 13.81 15.47 -14.31
CA ALA A 424 14.85 14.70 -14.95
C ALA A 424 16.24 14.99 -14.37
N SER A 425 16.56 16.26 -14.10
CA SER A 425 17.82 16.65 -13.46
C SER A 425 17.96 16.03 -12.06
N THR A 426 16.91 16.10 -11.24
CA THR A 426 16.93 15.51 -9.89
C THR A 426 17.05 13.99 -9.93
N SER A 427 16.32 13.37 -10.85
CA SER A 427 16.32 11.92 -11.11
C SER A 427 17.68 11.43 -11.59
N LEU A 428 18.27 12.12 -12.57
CA LEU A 428 19.58 11.80 -13.13
C LEU A 428 20.70 11.95 -12.09
N THR A 429 20.66 13.00 -11.26
CA THR A 429 21.60 13.20 -10.15
C THR A 429 21.63 11.97 -9.23
N SER A 430 20.47 11.38 -8.97
CA SER A 430 20.36 10.16 -8.17
C SER A 430 20.96 8.96 -8.92
N LEU A 431 20.57 8.72 -10.17
CA LEU A 431 21.08 7.60 -10.98
C LEU A 431 22.61 7.63 -11.16
N VAL A 432 23.20 8.82 -11.31
CA VAL A 432 24.66 9.01 -11.44
C VAL A 432 25.42 8.48 -10.23
N LYS A 433 24.86 8.57 -9.01
CA LYS A 433 25.48 7.99 -7.79
C LYS A 433 25.67 6.47 -7.89
N CYS A 434 24.90 5.80 -8.75
CA CYS A 434 25.00 4.37 -8.99
C CYS A 434 25.73 4.01 -10.30
N ALA A 435 26.13 5.00 -11.09
CA ALA A 435 26.84 4.81 -12.34
C ALA A 435 28.32 4.44 -12.10
N ASN A 436 28.92 3.78 -13.09
CA ASN A 436 30.36 3.53 -13.07
C ASN A 436 31.14 4.72 -13.66
N SER A 437 32.47 4.70 -13.50
CA SER A 437 33.34 5.78 -13.95
C SER A 437 33.26 6.05 -15.46
N GLN A 438 33.10 5.01 -16.28
CA GLN A 438 33.00 5.14 -17.73
C GLN A 438 31.73 5.92 -18.13
N VAL A 439 30.59 5.54 -17.55
CA VAL A 439 29.30 6.20 -17.81
C VAL A 439 29.35 7.68 -17.39
N ILE A 440 30.00 8.00 -16.28
CA ILE A 440 30.19 9.39 -15.83
C ILE A 440 31.07 10.16 -16.83
N ALA A 441 32.15 9.56 -17.32
CA ALA A 441 33.03 10.18 -18.30
C ALA A 441 32.29 10.48 -19.62
N ASP A 442 31.54 9.52 -20.14
CA ASP A 442 30.77 9.66 -21.37
C ASP A 442 29.69 10.75 -21.22
N ALA A 443 28.98 10.77 -20.09
CA ALA A 443 28.01 11.82 -19.76
C ALA A 443 28.66 13.20 -19.68
N ASN A 444 29.83 13.32 -19.04
CA ASN A 444 30.58 14.57 -18.94
C ASN A 444 30.96 15.10 -20.33
N THR A 445 31.50 14.24 -21.20
CA THR A 445 31.83 14.61 -22.58
C THR A 445 30.60 15.07 -23.35
N ARG A 446 29.49 14.32 -23.27
CA ARG A 446 28.23 14.66 -23.94
C ARG A 446 27.69 16.01 -23.48
N PHE A 447 27.51 16.21 -22.17
CA PHE A 447 26.92 17.45 -21.64
C PHE A 447 27.85 18.66 -21.80
N SER A 448 29.16 18.47 -21.74
CA SER A 448 30.14 19.53 -22.06
C SER A 448 30.03 19.97 -23.52
N ALA A 449 29.84 19.03 -24.46
CA ALA A 449 29.66 19.35 -25.88
C ALA A 449 28.38 20.16 -26.14
N MET A 450 27.32 19.93 -25.36
CA MET A 450 26.05 20.65 -25.47
C MET A 450 26.15 22.14 -25.06
N LEU A 451 27.17 22.52 -24.30
CA LEU A 451 27.41 23.94 -24.01
C LEU A 451 27.80 24.70 -25.29
N GLY A 452 28.58 24.09 -26.19
CA GLY A 452 28.96 24.68 -27.48
C GLY A 452 29.60 26.09 -27.36
N SER A 453 29.46 26.89 -28.42
CA SER A 453 29.85 28.31 -28.43
C SER A 453 28.84 29.18 -27.68
N ARG A 454 29.26 30.37 -27.21
CA ARG A 454 28.39 31.33 -26.53
C ARG A 454 27.10 31.61 -27.32
N LEU A 455 25.99 31.77 -26.60
CA LEU A 455 24.70 32.12 -27.21
C LEU A 455 24.82 33.44 -28.00
N PRO A 456 24.11 33.57 -29.14
CA PRO A 456 24.08 34.82 -29.90
C PRO A 456 23.59 35.98 -29.03
N ARG A 457 24.32 37.12 -29.04
CA ARG A 457 23.95 38.30 -28.26
C ARG A 457 22.63 38.88 -28.75
N VAL A 458 21.60 38.84 -27.90
CA VAL A 458 20.32 39.54 -28.11
C VAL A 458 20.40 40.90 -27.41
N ARG A 459 20.14 41.99 -28.12
CA ARG A 459 20.12 43.34 -27.51
C ARG A 459 18.93 43.46 -26.57
N TYR A 460 19.14 44.12 -25.44
CA TYR A 460 18.09 44.42 -24.46
C TYR A 460 16.86 45.04 -25.14
N GLY A 461 15.68 44.48 -24.88
CA GLY A 461 14.40 44.94 -25.42
C GLY A 461 14.12 44.56 -26.89
N LYS A 462 14.94 43.73 -27.55
CA LYS A 462 14.67 43.23 -28.92
C LYS A 462 14.55 41.71 -28.95
N ALA A 463 13.60 41.20 -29.73
CA ALA A 463 13.50 39.76 -30.00
C ALA A 463 14.66 39.28 -30.90
N PRO A 464 15.09 38.01 -30.77
CA PRO A 464 16.03 37.40 -31.71
C PRO A 464 15.49 37.44 -33.15
N LYS A 465 16.40 37.45 -34.13
CA LYS A 465 16.02 37.40 -35.56
C LYS A 465 15.23 36.14 -35.91
N ASP A 466 15.57 35.01 -35.27
CA ASP A 466 14.84 33.75 -35.32
C ASP A 466 14.60 33.27 -33.87
N PRO A 467 13.42 33.58 -33.30
CA PRO A 467 13.09 33.17 -31.93
C PRO A 467 13.06 31.65 -31.74
N ALA A 468 12.64 30.88 -32.74
CA ALA A 468 12.51 29.43 -32.63
C ALA A 468 13.90 28.77 -32.59
N ALA A 469 14.80 29.16 -33.49
CA ALA A 469 16.18 28.67 -33.46
C ALA A 469 16.92 29.10 -32.19
N TYR A 470 16.73 30.34 -31.74
CA TYR A 470 17.31 30.82 -30.49
C TYR A 470 16.82 30.03 -29.27
N ASN A 471 15.51 29.77 -29.17
CA ASN A 471 14.93 28.99 -28.07
C ASN A 471 15.46 27.54 -28.04
N ARG A 472 15.66 26.93 -29.22
CA ARG A 472 16.29 25.60 -29.32
C ARG A 472 17.73 25.62 -28.80
N LEU A 473 18.52 26.63 -29.15
CA LEU A 473 19.89 26.79 -28.64
C LEU A 473 19.91 26.98 -27.12
N VAL A 474 19.00 27.81 -26.58
CA VAL A 474 18.85 28.00 -25.13
C VAL A 474 18.47 26.68 -24.45
N LEU A 475 17.55 25.92 -25.03
CA LEU A 475 17.12 24.62 -24.50
C LEU A 475 18.28 23.61 -24.48
N THR A 476 18.99 23.41 -25.60
CA THR A 476 20.13 22.48 -25.67
C THR A 476 21.23 22.88 -24.68
N ARG A 477 21.54 24.19 -24.59
CA ARG A 477 22.54 24.67 -23.64
C ARG A 477 22.09 24.51 -22.19
N HIS A 478 20.82 24.75 -21.89
CA HIS A 478 20.24 24.50 -20.57
C HIS A 478 20.28 23.01 -20.19
N ALA A 479 19.98 22.11 -21.14
CA ALA A 479 20.10 20.67 -20.93
C ALA A 479 21.55 20.25 -20.64
N GLY A 480 22.53 20.84 -21.33
CA GLY A 480 23.96 20.66 -21.04
C GLY A 480 24.34 21.13 -19.63
N VAL A 481 23.87 22.32 -19.23
CA VAL A 481 24.07 22.85 -17.88
C VAL A 481 23.43 21.93 -16.83
N LEU A 482 22.17 21.52 -16.99
CA LEU A 482 21.50 20.60 -16.08
C LEU A 482 22.26 19.27 -15.96
N GLY A 483 22.70 18.70 -17.08
CA GLY A 483 23.45 17.44 -17.10
C GLY A 483 24.78 17.53 -16.34
N LEU A 484 25.55 18.61 -16.55
CA LEU A 484 26.77 18.86 -15.81
C LEU A 484 26.50 19.15 -14.31
N SER A 485 25.44 19.89 -13.99
CA SER A 485 24.99 20.10 -12.62
C SER A 485 24.65 18.79 -11.93
N CYS A 486 24.00 17.83 -12.62
CA CYS A 486 23.75 16.50 -12.07
C CYS A 486 25.03 15.77 -11.70
N LEU A 487 26.06 15.85 -12.55
CA LEU A 487 27.36 15.24 -12.26
C LEU A 487 28.01 15.87 -11.04
N VAL A 488 27.97 17.20 -10.89
CA VAL A 488 28.51 17.90 -9.70
C VAL A 488 27.75 17.49 -8.44
N LEU A 489 26.41 17.59 -8.46
CA LEU A 489 25.57 17.38 -7.28
C LEU A 489 25.46 15.90 -6.87
N ALA A 490 25.86 14.97 -7.72
CA ALA A 490 25.95 13.55 -7.37
C ALA A 490 27.09 13.26 -6.37
N PHE A 491 28.08 14.15 -6.22
CA PHE A 491 29.24 13.98 -5.34
C PHE A 491 29.28 15.09 -4.27
N PRO A 492 28.38 15.10 -3.27
CA PRO A 492 28.29 16.17 -2.28
C PRO A 492 29.46 16.23 -1.27
N TYR A 493 30.29 15.19 -1.19
CA TYR A 493 31.37 15.10 -0.20
C TYR A 493 32.70 14.64 -0.82
N ALA A 494 32.85 14.81 -2.13
CA ALA A 494 34.02 14.34 -2.86
C ALA A 494 34.25 15.20 -4.10
N ILE A 495 35.53 15.44 -4.41
CA ILE A 495 35.94 16.17 -5.61
C ILE A 495 36.76 15.24 -6.52
N PRO A 496 36.12 14.53 -7.45
CA PRO A 496 36.80 13.79 -8.51
C PRO A 496 37.64 14.72 -9.40
N GLU A 497 38.69 14.18 -10.03
CA GLU A 497 39.63 14.98 -10.85
C GLU A 497 38.98 15.76 -12.01
N TRP A 498 37.86 15.25 -12.54
CA TRP A 498 37.11 15.92 -13.61
C TRP A 498 36.21 17.04 -13.10
N LEU A 499 35.82 17.06 -11.82
CA LEU A 499 34.82 17.97 -11.26
C LEU A 499 35.25 19.45 -11.30
N PRO A 500 36.50 19.82 -10.93
CA PRO A 500 36.96 21.21 -11.04
C PRO A 500 36.83 21.81 -12.44
N LYS A 501 37.07 21.00 -13.49
CA LYS A 501 36.92 21.45 -14.88
C LYS A 501 35.45 21.70 -15.23
N VAL A 502 34.54 20.85 -14.74
CA VAL A 502 33.10 21.02 -14.92
C VAL A 502 32.59 22.29 -14.24
N LEU A 503 33.05 22.60 -13.03
CA LEU A 503 32.68 23.85 -12.34
C LEU A 503 33.11 25.08 -13.15
N VAL A 504 34.31 25.09 -13.73
CA VAL A 504 34.75 26.20 -14.61
C VAL A 504 33.89 26.33 -15.86
N LEU A 505 33.46 25.21 -16.47
CA LEU A 505 32.54 25.24 -17.61
C LEU A 505 31.18 25.85 -17.22
N LEU A 506 30.62 25.43 -16.08
CA LEU A 506 29.37 25.98 -15.54
C LEU A 506 29.50 27.47 -15.20
N ALA A 507 30.67 27.92 -14.72
CA ALA A 507 30.94 29.33 -14.48
C ALA A 507 30.87 30.19 -15.73
N GLY A 508 31.28 29.66 -16.88
CA GLY A 508 31.12 30.33 -18.17
C GLY A 508 29.67 30.51 -18.62
N CYS A 509 28.69 29.95 -17.89
CA CYS A 509 27.26 30.03 -18.19
C CYS A 509 26.48 30.99 -17.25
N ILE A 510 27.14 31.67 -16.30
CA ILE A 510 26.44 32.49 -15.30
C ILE A 510 25.71 33.71 -15.90
N ASP A 511 26.22 34.22 -17.03
CA ASP A 511 25.66 35.37 -17.76
C ASP A 511 24.61 34.96 -18.81
N ASP A 512 24.32 33.67 -18.95
CA ASP A 512 23.31 33.19 -19.89
C ASP A 512 21.89 33.54 -19.39
N PRO A 513 20.90 33.68 -20.30
CA PRO A 513 19.53 33.99 -19.89
C PRO A 513 18.90 32.88 -19.04
N ASN A 514 17.89 33.23 -18.25
CA ASN A 514 17.05 32.26 -17.56
C ASN A 514 16.40 31.28 -18.56
N PRO A 515 16.28 29.98 -18.23
CA PRO A 515 16.54 29.35 -16.92
C PRO A 515 17.99 28.87 -16.67
N ILE A 516 18.95 29.21 -17.53
CA ILE A 516 20.34 28.73 -17.42
C ILE A 516 21.02 29.34 -16.18
N GLN A 517 20.99 30.67 -16.05
CA GLN A 517 21.60 31.39 -14.94
C GLN A 517 21.10 30.88 -13.58
N SER A 518 19.79 30.74 -13.40
CA SER A 518 19.23 30.25 -12.13
C SER A 518 19.69 28.83 -11.79
N THR A 519 19.82 27.95 -12.79
CA THR A 519 20.33 26.59 -12.61
C THR A 519 21.80 26.58 -12.19
N VAL A 520 22.63 27.42 -12.82
CA VAL A 520 24.05 27.56 -12.45
C VAL A 520 24.17 28.06 -11.01
N GLN A 521 23.46 29.14 -10.66
CA GLN A 521 23.46 29.70 -9.29
C GLN A 521 23.04 28.66 -8.24
N HIS A 522 21.95 27.93 -8.50
CA HIS A 522 21.49 26.85 -7.62
C HIS A 522 22.56 25.75 -7.46
N THR A 523 23.22 25.36 -8.55
CA THR A 523 24.27 24.33 -8.52
C THR A 523 25.45 24.75 -7.66
N PHE A 524 25.92 25.99 -7.81
CA PHE A 524 27.02 26.53 -7.00
C PHE A 524 26.62 26.68 -5.53
N ALA A 525 25.39 27.11 -5.24
CA ALA A 525 24.88 27.20 -3.88
C ALA A 525 24.86 25.83 -3.19
N GLU A 526 24.35 24.79 -3.85
CA GLU A 526 24.29 23.42 -3.31
C GLU A 526 25.69 22.78 -3.19
N PHE A 527 26.57 23.00 -4.17
CA PHE A 527 27.97 22.56 -4.08
C PHE A 527 28.66 23.19 -2.86
N ARG A 528 28.52 24.52 -2.68
CA ARG A 528 29.08 25.23 -1.52
C ARG A 528 28.51 24.69 -0.22
N ARG A 529 27.19 24.52 -0.14
CA ARG A 529 26.50 24.02 1.07
C ARG A 529 27.06 22.67 1.52
N THR A 530 27.41 21.79 0.58
CA THR A 530 27.83 20.42 0.88
C THR A 530 29.34 20.26 1.11
N HIS A 531 30.17 21.17 0.57
CA HIS A 531 31.65 21.13 0.70
C HIS A 531 32.22 22.20 1.64
N MET A 532 31.39 23.02 2.29
CA MET A 532 31.85 24.14 3.13
C MET A 532 32.75 23.68 4.28
N ASP A 533 32.36 22.62 4.99
CA ASP A 533 33.09 22.13 6.16
C ASP A 533 34.45 21.53 5.78
N THR A 534 34.52 20.87 4.62
CA THR A 534 35.73 20.22 4.08
C THR A 534 36.52 21.12 3.12
N TRP A 535 36.12 22.38 2.95
CA TRP A 535 36.67 23.26 1.91
C TRP A 535 38.19 23.44 1.97
N HIS A 536 38.77 23.42 3.18
CA HIS A 536 40.21 23.54 3.41
C HIS A 536 41.02 22.37 2.80
N GLU A 537 40.41 21.20 2.66
CA GLU A 537 40.97 20.03 1.97
C GLU A 537 40.58 20.04 0.49
N ASP A 538 39.29 20.25 0.22
CA ASP A 538 38.71 20.24 -1.12
C ASP A 538 39.36 21.24 -2.06
N ARG A 539 39.67 22.45 -1.58
CA ARG A 539 40.36 23.49 -2.39
C ARG A 539 41.72 23.03 -2.95
N LYS A 540 42.36 22.04 -2.34
CA LYS A 540 43.64 21.48 -2.79
C LYS A 540 43.50 20.67 -4.09
N ARG A 541 42.27 20.29 -4.47
CA ARG A 541 41.95 19.59 -5.73
C ARG A 541 41.84 20.54 -6.92
N PHE A 542 41.91 21.85 -6.71
CA PHE A 542 41.80 22.87 -7.75
C PHE A 542 43.16 23.49 -8.06
N THR A 543 43.35 23.94 -9.29
CA THR A 543 44.48 24.79 -9.66
C THR A 543 44.20 26.25 -9.27
N SER A 544 45.25 27.07 -9.12
CA SER A 544 45.10 28.48 -8.77
C SER A 544 44.21 29.24 -9.76
N ASN A 545 44.36 28.99 -11.07
CA ASN A 545 43.52 29.59 -12.11
C ASN A 545 42.05 29.16 -12.01
N GLN A 546 41.76 27.91 -11.64
CA GLN A 546 40.39 27.46 -11.42
C GLN A 546 39.76 28.14 -10.21
N LEU A 547 40.50 28.27 -9.10
CA LEU A 547 40.00 28.96 -7.90
C LEU A 547 39.72 30.44 -8.19
N GLU A 548 40.58 31.11 -8.95
CA GLU A 548 40.38 32.50 -9.36
C GLU A 548 39.06 32.68 -10.11
N ILE A 549 38.79 31.85 -11.13
CA ILE A 549 37.53 31.88 -11.89
C ILE A 549 36.31 31.61 -11.00
N LEU A 550 36.44 30.75 -9.99
CA LEU A 550 35.32 30.32 -9.15
C LEU A 550 35.11 31.17 -7.89
N THR A 551 35.99 32.14 -7.61
CA THR A 551 35.99 32.91 -6.35
C THR A 551 34.65 33.59 -6.10
N ASP A 552 34.13 34.30 -7.11
CA ASP A 552 32.88 35.06 -6.98
C ASP A 552 31.65 34.17 -6.73
N MET A 553 31.68 32.91 -7.22
CA MET A 553 30.56 31.98 -7.08
C MET A 553 30.65 31.06 -5.87
N LEU A 554 31.85 30.83 -5.33
CA LEU A 554 32.05 29.99 -4.15
C LEU A 554 32.07 30.79 -2.84
N VAL A 555 32.29 32.10 -2.89
CA VAL A 555 32.45 32.93 -1.69
C VAL A 555 31.21 33.79 -1.38
N SER A 556 30.45 34.26 -2.37
CA SER A 556 29.37 35.22 -2.14
C SER A 556 27.99 34.58 -1.86
N PRO A 557 27.30 34.91 -0.76
CA PRO A 557 25.86 34.72 -0.63
C PRO A 557 25.07 35.63 -1.59
N CYS A 558 23.88 35.19 -2.01
CA CYS A 558 23.01 35.81 -3.03
C CYS A 558 22.56 37.27 -2.76
N TYR A 559 22.97 37.89 -1.65
CA TYR A 559 22.62 39.24 -1.22
C TYR A 559 23.78 40.24 -1.27
N TYR A 560 24.97 39.83 -1.71
CA TYR A 560 26.05 40.76 -2.05
C TYR A 560 25.99 41.07 -3.54
N ALA A 561 25.58 42.30 -3.86
CA ALA A 561 25.70 42.92 -5.18
C ALA A 561 27.01 43.71 -5.26
#